data_AF-A0A3N5H9I0-F1
#
_entry.id   AF-A0A3N5H9I0-F1
#
_cell.length_a   1.000
_cell.length_b   1.000
_cell.length_c   1.000
_cell.angle_alpha   90.00
_cell.angle_beta   90.00
_cell.angle_gamma   90.00
#
_symmetry.space_group_name_H-M   'P 1'
#
loop_
_entity.id
_entity.type
_entity.pdbx_description
1 polymer ?
#
loop_
_entity_poly.entity_id
_entity_poly.type
_entity_poly.pdbx_seq_one_letter_code
_entity_poly.pdbx_strand_id
1 'polypeptide(L)' 'MIETFFGLARLGHTDGKGMPNPLQGALTALEFSDVIVFRSPPLAVQRAIFGTLAPIARWRGYSATYPQLSRIVLAPRT' A
#
# COMPACT_ATOMS: atom_id res chain seq x y z
N MET A 1 -7.38 -2.04 -1.41
CA MET A 1 -6.04 -2.65 -1.24
C MET A 1 -5.61 -3.49 -2.44
N ILE A 2 -6.23 -4.65 -2.71
CA ILE A 2 -5.77 -5.61 -3.72
C ILE A 2 -5.65 -5.00 -5.12
N GLU A 3 -6.69 -4.31 -5.60
CA GLU A 3 -6.65 -3.61 -6.90
C GLU A 3 -5.52 -2.58 -6.97
N THR A 4 -5.24 -1.88 -5.87
CA THR A 4 -4.11 -0.95 -5.80
C THR A 4 -2.78 -1.67 -5.95
N PHE A 5 -2.58 -2.82 -5.30
CA PHE A 5 -1.35 -3.61 -5.44
C PHE A 5 -1.16 -4.12 -6.87
N PHE A 6 -2.20 -4.72 -7.46
CA PHE A 6 -2.13 -5.19 -8.83
C PHE A 6 -1.99 -4.04 -9.83
N GLY A 7 -2.61 -2.89 -9.58
CA GLY A 7 -2.43 -1.68 -10.36
C GLY A 7 -0.99 -1.17 -10.29
N LEU A 8 -0.39 -1.11 -9.09
CA LEU A 8 1.01 -0.73 -8.90
C LEU A 8 1.95 -1.72 -9.60
N ALA A 9 1.70 -3.02 -9.50
CA ALA A 9 2.49 -4.04 -10.18
C ALA A 9 2.42 -3.91 -11.70
N ARG A 10 1.21 -3.69 -12.24
CA ARG A 10 1.00 -3.44 -13.67
C ARG A 10 1.75 -2.19 -14.16
N LEU A 11 1.84 -1.16 -13.31
CA LEU A 11 2.56 0.09 -13.61
C LEU A 11 4.08 -0.01 -13.37
N GLY A 12 4.58 -1.17 -12.93
CA GLY A 12 6.02 -1.35 -12.65
C GLY A 12 6.49 -0.68 -11.36
N HIS A 13 5.58 -0.34 -10.44
CA HIS A 13 5.89 0.26 -9.14
C HIS A 13 6.13 -0.76 -8.02
N THR A 14 6.34 -2.03 -8.38
CA THR A 14 6.68 -3.11 -7.46
C THR A 14 8.03 -3.71 -7.81
N ASP A 15 8.73 -4.27 -6.82
CA ASP A 15 9.96 -5.01 -7.03
C ASP A 15 9.72 -6.41 -7.64
N GLY A 16 10.80 -7.19 -7.83
CA GLY A 16 10.72 -8.55 -8.36
C GLY A 16 9.98 -9.56 -7.47
N LYS A 17 9.60 -9.17 -6.24
CA LYS A 17 8.77 -9.94 -5.32
C LYS A 17 7.31 -9.46 -5.32
N GLY A 18 6.97 -8.48 -6.15
CA GLY A 18 5.65 -7.85 -6.18
C GLY A 18 5.41 -6.90 -5.01
N MET A 19 6.46 -6.48 -4.30
CA MET A 19 6.33 -5.56 -3.17
C MET A 19 6.41 -4.11 -3.65
N PRO A 20 5.48 -3.25 -3.21
CA PRO A 20 5.58 -1.81 -3.48
C PRO A 20 6.75 -1.23 -2.69
N ASN A 21 7.14 0.01 -3.00
CA ASN A 21 8.20 0.67 -2.24
C ASN A 21 7.85 0.78 -0.73
N PRO A 22 8.84 0.98 0.17
CA PRO A 22 8.60 1.01 1.62
C PRO A 22 7.64 2.12 2.09
N LEU A 23 7.56 3.26 1.40
CA LEU A 23 6.66 4.37 1.74
C LEU A 23 5.20 4.01 1.45
N GLN A 24 4.95 3.43 0.28
CA GLN A 24 3.65 2.90 -0.09
C GLN A 24 3.26 1.74 0.83
N GLY A 25 4.21 0.83 1.08
CA GLY A 25 4.05 -0.28 2.00
C GLY A 25 3.68 0.18 3.40
N ALA A 26 4.29 1.23 3.92
CA ALA A 26 3.98 1.79 5.23
C ALA A 26 2.53 2.27 5.34
N LEU A 27 2.03 2.98 4.33
CA LEU A 27 0.65 3.46 4.33
C LEU A 27 -0.35 2.31 4.22
N THR A 28 -0.12 1.36 3.32
CA THR A 28 -0.97 0.18 3.22
C THR A 28 -0.95 -0.63 4.51
N ALA A 29 0.23 -0.86 5.09
CA ALA A 29 0.38 -1.69 6.28
C ALA A 29 -0.35 -1.11 7.49
N LEU A 30 -0.36 0.21 7.65
CA LEU A 30 -1.11 0.85 8.73
C LEU A 30 -2.60 0.85 8.46
N GLU A 31 -3.02 1.22 7.24
CA GLU A 31 -4.42 1.32 6.85
C GLU A 31 -5.15 -0.01 6.93
N PHE A 32 -4.49 -1.09 6.49
CA PHE A 32 -5.06 -2.43 6.43
C PHE A 32 -4.48 -3.36 7.50
N SER A 33 -3.97 -2.81 8.61
CA SER A 33 -3.37 -3.59 9.71
C SER A 33 -4.36 -4.55 10.39
N ASP A 34 -5.66 -4.32 10.21
CA ASP A 34 -6.78 -5.16 10.64
C ASP A 34 -7.05 -6.35 9.70
N VAL A 35 -6.62 -6.27 8.44
CA VAL A 35 -6.86 -7.30 7.41
C VAL A 35 -5.59 -8.07 7.07
N ILE A 36 -4.45 -7.38 6.97
CA ILE A 36 -3.16 -7.97 6.60
C ILE A 36 -2.02 -7.49 7.49
N VAL A 37 -1.09 -8.38 7.76
CA VAL A 37 0.19 -8.08 8.39
C VAL A 37 1.30 -8.76 7.58
N PHE A 38 2.45 -8.10 7.43
CA PHE A 38 3.56 -8.76 6.75
C PHE A 38 4.16 -9.82 7.67
N ARG A 39 4.63 -10.92 7.09
CA ARG A 39 5.25 -12.03 7.83
C ARG A 39 6.55 -11.61 8.55
N SER A 40 7.24 -10.60 8.04
CA SER A 40 8.48 -10.07 8.62
C SER A 40 8.61 -8.59 8.28
N PRO A 41 9.16 -7.75 9.19
CA PRO A 41 9.65 -8.06 10.55
C PRO A 41 8.51 -8.27 11.57
N PRO A 42 8.78 -8.64 12.84
CA PRO A 42 7.76 -8.79 13.89
C PRO A 42 6.85 -7.56 14.01
N LEU A 43 5.59 -7.76 14.40
CA LEU A 43 4.55 -6.73 14.37
C LEU A 43 4.93 -5.44 15.11
N ALA A 44 5.59 -5.53 16.27
CA ALA A 44 6.05 -4.35 17.01
C ALA A 44 7.06 -3.52 16.22
N VAL A 45 8.03 -4.19 15.59
CA VAL A 45 9.06 -3.56 14.74
C VAL A 45 8.41 -2.97 13.49
N GLN A 46 7.49 -3.72 12.89
CA GLN A 46 6.72 -3.27 11.74
C GLN A 46 5.94 -1.97 12.03
N ARG A 47 5.24 -1.90 13.18
CA ARG A 47 4.52 -0.71 13.61
C ARG A 47 5.44 0.48 13.83
N ALA A 48 6.61 0.28 14.43
CA ALA A 48 7.59 1.34 14.61
C ALA A 48 8.12 1.89 13.27
N ILE A 49 8.48 0.99 12.34
CA ILE A 49 9.00 1.36 11.02
C ILE A 49 7.91 2.07 10.20
N PHE A 50 6.72 1.45 10.08
CA PHE A 50 5.67 2.02 9.25
C PHE A 50 5.03 3.25 9.86
N GLY A 51 4.91 3.31 11.19
CA GLY A 51 4.45 4.50 11.91
C GLY A 51 5.33 5.73 11.65
N THR A 52 6.64 5.54 11.55
CA THR A 52 7.58 6.64 11.24
C THR A 52 7.62 6.99 9.75
N LEU A 53 7.48 6.00 8.86
CA LEU A 53 7.48 6.22 7.41
C LEU A 53 6.17 6.80 6.87
N ALA A 54 5.03 6.53 7.51
CA ALA A 54 3.72 6.98 7.06
C ALA A 54 3.55 8.50 6.93
N PRO A 55 3.95 9.35 7.90
CA PRO A 55 3.86 10.80 7.72
C PRO A 55 4.73 11.29 6.56
N ILE A 56 5.92 10.69 6.38
CA ILE A 56 6.82 11.01 5.25
C ILE A 56 6.17 10.63 3.93
N ALA A 57 5.54 9.45 3.87
CA ALA A 57 4.82 8.98 2.69
C ALA A 57 3.66 9.92 2.33
N ARG A 58 2.83 10.31 3.30
CA ARG A 58 1.73 11.27 3.08
C ARG A 58 2.24 12.62 2.60
N TRP A 59 3.33 13.12 3.19
CA TRP A 59 3.93 14.39 2.77
C TRP A 59 4.45 14.34 1.33
N ARG A 60 4.95 13.17 0.88
CA ARG A 60 5.35 12.94 -0.51
C ARG A 60 4.18 12.64 -1.46
N GLY A 61 2.94 12.72 -1.00
CA GLY A 61 1.74 12.50 -1.82
C GLY A 61 1.36 11.03 -2.05
N TYR A 62 1.91 10.11 -1.25
CA TYR A 62 1.48 8.71 -1.29
C TYR A 62 0.11 8.54 -0.61
N SER A 63 -0.67 7.59 -1.11
CA SER A 63 -1.97 7.20 -0.54
C SER A 63 -2.01 5.70 -0.32
N ALA A 64 -2.67 5.26 0.76
CA ALA A 64 -2.82 3.83 1.06
C ALA A 64 -3.60 3.07 -0.04
N THR A 65 -4.50 3.78 -0.73
CA THR A 65 -5.33 3.26 -1.81
C THR A 65 -5.44 4.28 -2.93
N TYR A 66 -5.47 3.81 -4.18
CA TYR A 66 -5.63 4.65 -5.37
C TYR A 66 -6.91 4.25 -6.11
N PRO A 67 -8.01 5.03 -5.98
CA PRO A 67 -9.29 4.73 -6.63
C PRO A 67 -9.18 4.66 -8.16
N GLN A 68 -8.27 5.43 -8.76
CA GLN A 68 -8.00 5.37 -10.20
C GLN A 68 -7.38 4.04 -10.67
N LEU A 69 -6.85 3.22 -9.76
CA LEU A 69 -6.39 1.87 -10.07
C LEU A 69 -7.49 0.82 -9.86
N SER A 70 -8.62 1.21 -9.26
CA SER A 70 -9.77 0.35 -9.08
C SER A 70 -10.59 0.29 -10.36
N ARG A 71 -10.73 -0.93 -10.90
CA ARG A 71 -11.59 -1.14 -12.07
C ARG A 71 -13.05 -0.97 -11.68
N ILE A 72 -13.42 -1.37 -10.46
CA ILE A 72 -14.79 -1.29 -9.94
C ILE A 72 -15.23 0.16 -9.79
N VAL A 73 -14.36 1.04 -9.28
CA VAL A 73 -14.68 2.47 -9.13
C VAL A 73 -14.83 3.16 -10.49
N LEU A 74 -14.06 2.76 -11.50
CA LEU A 74 -14.09 3.33 -12.84
C LEU A 74 -15.15 2.71 -13.76
N ALA A 75 -15.80 1.62 -13.34
CA ALA A 75 -16.83 0.96 -14.15
C ALA A 75 -18.09 1.84 -14.23
N PRO A 76 -18.68 2.02 -15.42
CA PRO A 76 -19.99 2.66 -15.55
C PRO A 76 -21.01 1.87 -14.73
N ARG A 77 -21.71 2.53 -13.81
CA ARG A 77 -22.84 1.93 -13.10
C ARG A 77 -24.08 2.07 -13.99
N THR A 78 -24.32 1.06 -14.81
CA THR A 78 -25.61 0.83 -15.47
C THR A 78 -26.60 0.18 -14.52
#